data_AF-A0A0L7KDI8-F1
#
_entry.id   AF-A0A0L7KDI8-F1
#
_cell.length_a   1.000
_cell.length_b   1.000
_cell.length_c   1.000
_cell.angle_alpha   90.00
_cell.angle_beta   90.00
_cell.angle_gamma   90.00
#
_symmetry.space_group_name_H-M   'P 1'
#
loop_
_entity.id
_entity.type
_entity.pdbx_description
1 polymer ?
#
loop_
_entity_poly.entity_id
_entity_poly.type
_entity_poly.pdbx_seq_one_letter_code
_entity_poly.pdbx_strand_id
1 'polypeptide(L)' 'MWALGIVTFILLGGYRPFYPCSKFQEKVTFHERYWFNISSEAKDFIQSLLQINPEKRLNVIEAIEHPWVKNYFMNS' A
#
# COMPACT_ATOMS: atom_id res chain seq x y z
N MET A 1 -8.08 -2.80 -6.61
CA MET A 1 -7.22 -1.80 -5.94
C MET A 1 -7.10 -2.03 -4.44
N TRP A 2 -8.20 -2.04 -3.68
CA TRP A 2 -8.13 -2.31 -2.23
C TRP A 2 -7.46 -3.65 -1.89
N ALA A 3 -7.92 -4.75 -2.51
CA ALA A 3 -7.33 -6.07 -2.31
C ALA A 3 -5.82 -6.11 -2.65
N LEU A 4 -5.41 -5.39 -3.70
CA LEU A 4 -3.99 -5.26 -4.07
C LEU A 4 -3.20 -4.58 -2.93
N GLY A 5 -3.71 -3.48 -2.38
CA GLY A 5 -3.08 -2.82 -1.23
C GLY A 5 -2.94 -3.72 -0.01
N ILE A 6 -3.94 -4.56 0.27
CA ILE A 6 -3.88 -5.55 1.37
C ILE A 6 -2.81 -6.61 1.09
N VAL A 7 -2.77 -7.18 -0.12
CA VAL A 7 -1.79 -8.19 -0.50
C VAL A 7 -0.38 -7.62 -0.44
N THR A 8 -0.14 -6.46 -1.02
CA THR A 8 1.18 -5.80 -0.98
C THR A 8 1.62 -5.49 0.45
N PHE A 9 0.70 -5.03 1.32
CA PHE A 9 1.00 -4.81 2.72
C PHE A 9 1.42 -6.10 3.43
N ILE A 10 0.72 -7.20 3.19
CA ILE A 10 1.04 -8.50 3.80
C ILE A 10 2.39 -9.01 3.29
N LEU A 11 2.69 -8.84 2.00
CA LEU A 11 3.96 -9.27 1.41
C LEU A 11 5.16 -8.53 2.00
N LEU A 12 5.03 -7.23 2.26
CA LEU A 12 6.13 -6.41 2.80
C LEU A 12 6.21 -6.44 4.32
N GLY A 13 5.07 -6.32 5.02
CA GLY A 13 5.02 -6.22 6.47
C GLY A 13 4.90 -7.56 7.20
N GLY A 14 4.37 -8.60 6.53
CA GLY A 14 4.19 -9.93 7.13
C GLY A 14 3.00 -10.04 8.11
N TYR A 15 2.13 -9.03 8.19
CA TYR A 15 0.95 -9.04 9.06
C TYR A 15 -0.26 -8.37 8.38
N ARG A 16 -1.45 -8.53 8.97
CA ARG A 16 -2.68 -7.93 8.43
C ARG A 16 -2.75 -6.43 8.74
N PRO A 17 -3.09 -5.57 7.76
CA PRO A 17 -3.20 -4.12 7.99
C PRO A 17 -4.38 -3.74 8.89
N PHE A 18 -5.43 -4.57 8.96
CA PHE A 18 -6.64 -4.32 9.72
C PHE A 18 -7.03 -5.54 10.54
N TYR A 19 -7.55 -5.32 11.75
CA TYR A 19 -8.14 -6.38 12.56
C TYR A 19 -9.52 -6.78 12.02
N PRO A 20 -9.98 -8.03 12.22
CA PRO A 20 -11.25 -8.52 11.69
C PRO A 20 -12.48 -7.72 12.17
N CYS A 21 -12.36 -6.93 13.24
CA CYS A 21 -13.42 -6.06 13.76
C CYS A 21 -13.24 -4.57 13.40
N SER A 22 -12.13 -4.18 12.74
CA SER A 22 -11.93 -2.81 12.28
C SER A 22 -12.78 -2.53 11.06
N LYS A 23 -13.48 -1.40 11.05
CA LYS A 23 -14.15 -0.91 9.83
C LYS A 23 -13.04 -0.57 8.82
N PHE A 24 -13.23 -0.88 7.54
CA PHE A 24 -12.34 -0.50 6.42
C PHE A 24 -12.24 1.03 6.20
N GLN A 25 -12.59 1.82 7.21
CA GLN A 25 -12.57 3.28 7.26
C GLN A 25 -11.37 3.81 8.04
N GLU A 26 -10.53 2.93 8.60
CA GLU A 26 -9.31 3.33 9.31
C GLU A 26 -8.15 3.48 8.32
N LYS A 27 -7.30 4.49 8.57
CA LYS A 27 -6.06 4.66 7.80
C LYS A 27 -5.10 3.54 8.14
N VAL A 28 -4.46 2.98 7.11
CA VAL A 28 -3.41 1.98 7.29
C VAL A 28 -2.28 2.53 8.16
N THR A 29 -1.82 1.72 9.12
CA THR A 29 -0.75 2.09 10.06
C THR A 29 0.47 1.19 9.87
N PHE A 30 1.63 1.82 9.68
CA PHE A 30 2.91 1.13 9.49
C PHE A 30 3.67 1.12 10.80
N HIS A 31 3.76 -0.03 11.47
CA HIS A 31 4.50 -0.15 12.71
C HIS A 31 6.00 -0.15 12.42
N GLU A 32 6.74 0.78 13.02
CA GLU A 32 8.18 0.97 12.80
C GLU A 32 8.97 -0.34 12.95
N ARG A 33 8.61 -1.19 13.92
CA ARG A 33 9.20 -2.52 14.13
C ARG A 33 9.32 -3.37 12.86
N TYR A 34 8.35 -3.30 11.95
CA TYR A 34 8.32 -4.09 10.71
C TYR A 34 8.65 -3.27 9.47
N TRP A 35 8.46 -1.95 9.54
CA TRP A 35 8.50 -1.06 8.38
C TRP A 35 9.71 -0.12 8.38
N PHE A 36 10.65 -0.23 9.32
CA PHE A 36 11.82 0.66 9.41
C PHE A 36 12.73 0.60 8.17
N ASN A 37 12.88 -0.57 7.54
CA ASN A 37 13.74 -0.79 6.37
C ASN A 37 12.98 -0.75 5.03
N ILE A 38 11.67 -0.53 5.06
CA ILE A 38 10.84 -0.47 3.86
C ILE A 38 10.80 0.98 3.37
N SER A 39 10.99 1.15 2.06
CA SER A 39 11.08 2.48 1.46
C SER A 39 9.79 3.30 1.64
N SER A 40 9.94 4.62 1.70
CA SER A 40 8.81 5.56 1.81
C SER A 40 7.85 5.44 0.63
N GLU A 41 8.37 5.19 -0.57
CA GLU A 41 7.59 5.03 -1.80
C GLU A 41 6.70 3.78 -1.73
N ALA A 42 7.16 2.70 -1.11
CA ALA A 42 6.36 1.49 -0.92
C ALA A 42 5.18 1.74 0.03
N LYS A 43 5.42 2.51 1.11
CA LYS A 43 4.38 2.89 2.07
C LYS A 43 3.35 3.81 1.43
N ASP A 44 3.82 4.79 0.66
CA ASP A 44 2.96 5.73 -0.08
C ASP A 44 2.09 5.02 -1.12
N PHE A 45 2.67 4.06 -1.85
CA PHE A 45 1.94 3.21 -2.78
C PHE A 45 0.78 2.47 -2.09
N ILE A 46 1.06 1.83 -0.94
CA ILE A 46 0.04 1.12 -0.18
C ILE A 46 -1.04 2.07 0.36
N GLN A 47 -0.66 3.24 0.87
CA GLN A 47 -1.62 4.26 1.34
C GLN A 47 -2.54 4.71 0.22
N SER A 48 -2.00 4.90 -0.97
CA SER A 48 -2.74 5.35 -2.14
C SER A 48 -3.69 4.26 -2.70
N LEU A 49 -3.34 2.98 -2.54
CA LEU A 49 -4.21 1.84 -2.85
C LEU A 49 -5.32 1.60 -1.80
N LEU A 50 -5.00 1.85 -0.52
CA LEU A 50 -5.91 1.71 0.62
C LEU A 50 -6.58 3.04 0.99
N GLN A 51 -6.71 3.94 0.03
CA GLN A 51 -7.39 5.21 0.23
C GLN A 51 -8.88 4.97 0.51
N ILE A 52 -9.37 5.58 1.60
CA ILE A 52 -10.75 5.42 2.08
C ILE A 52 -11.72 6.07 1.09
N ASN A 53 -11.40 7.28 0.63
CA ASN A 53 -12.15 7.92 -0.44
C ASN A 53 -11.85 7.21 -1.78
N PRO A 54 -12.84 6.57 -2.43
CA PRO A 54 -12.62 5.87 -3.70
C PRO A 54 -12.17 6.79 -4.83
N GLU A 55 -12.55 8.08 -4.82
CA GLU A 55 -12.14 9.05 -5.85
C GLU A 55 -10.66 9.43 -5.76
N LYS A 56 -10.06 9.27 -4.58
CA LYS A 56 -8.63 9.52 -4.34
C LYS A 56 -7.79 8.24 -4.40
N ARG A 57 -8.43 7.09 -4.64
CA ARG A 57 -7.77 5.79 -4.68
C ARG A 57 -7.15 5.60 -6.06
N LEU A 58 -5.89 5.18 -6.09
CA LEU A 58 -5.22 4.87 -7.35
C LEU A 58 -6.01 3.83 -8.15
N ASN A 59 -6.22 4.14 -9.43
CA ASN A 59 -6.62 3.15 -10.42
C ASN A 59 -5.40 2.36 -10.93
N VAL A 60 -5.65 1.32 -11.74
CA VAL A 60 -4.59 0.41 -12.21
C VAL A 60 -3.51 1.13 -13.02
N ILE A 61 -3.90 2.09 -13.86
CA ILE A 61 -2.97 2.83 -14.73
C ILE A 61 -2.07 3.71 -13.87
N GLU A 62 -2.65 4.45 -12.93
CA GLU A 62 -1.90 5.31 -12.01
C GLU A 62 -0.99 4.49 -11.08
N ALA A 63 -1.42 3.29 -10.69
CA ALA A 63 -0.62 2.39 -9.85
C ALA A 63 0.64 1.88 -10.57
N ILE A 64 0.57 1.62 -11.89
CA ILE A 64 1.73 1.20 -12.69
C ILE A 64 2.72 2.36 -12.86
N GLU A 65 2.21 3.59 -13.02
CA GLU A 65 3.03 4.80 -13.14
C GLU A 65 3.61 5.28 -11.80
N HIS A 66 3.18 4.71 -10.67
CA HIS A 66 3.64 5.09 -9.35
C HIS A 66 5.16 4.90 -9.24
N PRO A 67 5.92 5.86 -8.65
CA PRO A 67 7.39 5.79 -8.59
C PRO A 67 7.92 4.48 -7.99
N TRP A 68 7.24 3.95 -6.97
CA TRP A 68 7.58 2.65 -6.39
C TRP A 68 7.60 1.55 -7.45
N VAL A 69 6.57 1.43 -8.28
CA VAL A 69 6.45 0.37 -9.29
C VAL A 69 7.37 0.67 -10.48
N LYS A 70 7.29 1.89 -11.01
CA LYS A 70 8.04 2.32 -12.20
C LYS A 70 9.55 2.17 -12.04
N ASN A 71 10.09 2.46 -10.86
CA ASN A 71 11.53 2.32 -10.58
C ASN A 71 12.01 0.86 -10.62
N TYR A 72 11.16 -0.13 -10.31
CA TYR A 72 11.53 -1.54 -10.43
C TYR A 72 11.32 -2.09 -11.85
N PHE A 73 10.36 -1.57 -12.61
CA PHE A 73 10.09 -2.02 -13.98
C PHE A 73 11.03 -1.41 -15.03
N MET A 74 11.55 -0.20 -14.82
CA MET A 74 12.42 0.48 -15.80
C MET A 74 13.92 0.16 -15.63
N ASN A 75 14.31 -0.61 -14.61
CA ASN A 75 15.69 -1.00 -14.34
C ASN A 75 16.01 -2.45 -14.79
N SER A 76 15.23 -3.02 -15.70
CA SER A 76 15.40 -4.36 -16.28
C SER A 76 15.43 -4.34 -17.80
#